data_AF-A0A3M7M5H5-F1
#
_entry.id   AF-A0A3M7M5H5-F1
#
_cell.length_a   1.000
_cell.length_b   1.000
_cell.length_c   1.000
_cell.angle_alpha   90.00
_cell.angle_beta   90.00
_cell.angle_gamma   90.00
#
_symmetry.space_group_name_H-M   'P 1'
#
loop_
_entity.id
_entity.type
_entity.pdbx_description
1 polymer ?
#
loop_
_entity_poly.entity_id
_entity_poly.type
_entity_poly.pdbx_seq_one_letter_code
_entity_poly.pdbx_strand_id
1 'polypeptide(L)'
;MVKLRVSDAYSAGGRVDLAFVLTQHSRDLSLIKCLADYFSCGQFYTYKEFKCRNFKEIYETILPFFLKYPILGVKSKDFED
;
A
#
# COMPACT_ATOMS: atom_id res chain seq x y z
N MET A 1 0.05 3.42 5.05
CA MET A 1 -0.90 4.49 5.46
C MET A 1 -2.13 3.83 6.05
N VAL A 2 -2.55 4.28 7.23
CA VAL A 2 -3.79 3.84 7.88
C VAL A 2 -4.77 5.02 7.93
N LYS A 3 -6.05 4.80 7.63
CA LYS A 3 -7.12 5.79 7.82
C LYS A 3 -8.33 5.14 8.48
N LEU A 4 -9.07 5.92 9.26
CA LEU A 4 -10.43 5.57 9.66
C LEU A 4 -11.41 6.14 8.63
N ARG A 5 -12.28 5.28 8.11
CA ARG A 5 -13.40 5.68 7.23
C ARG A 5 -14.69 5.51 8.01
N VAL A 6 -15.25 6.63 8.45
CA VAL A 6 -16.54 6.67 9.16
C VAL A 6 -17.64 6.19 8.22
N SER A 7 -18.52 5.33 8.73
CA SER A 7 -19.67 4.82 8.01
C SER A 7 -20.64 4.12 8.97
N ASP A 8 -21.92 4.45 8.83
CA ASP A 8 -23.01 3.86 9.63
C ASP A 8 -23.34 2.42 9.22
N ALA A 9 -22.75 1.92 8.13
CA ALA A 9 -22.90 0.53 7.70
C ALA A 9 -22.18 -0.47 8.62
N TYR A 10 -21.29 0.01 9.50
CA TYR A 10 -20.51 -0.82 10.42
C TYR A 10 -20.92 -0.51 11.86
N SER A 11 -21.09 -1.54 12.68
CA SER A 11 -21.45 -1.40 14.11
C SER A 11 -20.43 -0.59 14.93
N ALA A 12 -19.18 -0.55 14.50
CA ALA A 12 -18.12 0.26 15.09
C ALA A 12 -18.12 1.74 14.63
N GLY A 13 -19.12 2.17 13.84
CA GLY A 13 -19.20 3.52 13.27
C GLY A 13 -18.25 3.77 12.09
N GLY A 14 -17.59 2.73 11.57
CA GLY A 14 -16.72 2.83 10.39
C GLY A 14 -15.83 1.60 10.19
N ARG A 15 -14.83 1.76 9.33
CA ARG A 15 -13.80 0.75 9.06
C ARG A 15 -12.40 1.35 9.00
N VAL A 16 -11.41 0.53 9.30
CA VAL A 16 -9.99 0.84 9.05
C VAL A 16 -9.70 0.62 7.55
N ASP A 17 -8.96 1.55 6.96
CA ASP A 17 -8.51 1.52 5.57
C ASP A 17 -6.98 1.53 5.55
N LEU A 18 -6.38 0.39 5.23
CA LEU A 18 -4.94 0.20 5.09
C LEU A 18 -4.55 0.35 3.62
N ALA A 19 -3.49 1.08 3.34
CA ALA A 19 -2.94 1.17 1.99
C ALA A 19 -1.41 1.22 1.99
N PHE A 20 -0.81 0.42 1.10
CA PHE A 20 0.55 0.63 0.62
C PHE A 20 0.51 1.57 -0.59
N VAL A 21 1.31 2.64 -0.54
CA VAL A 21 1.36 3.67 -1.59
C VAL A 21 2.81 4.00 -1.89
N LEU A 22 3.17 3.91 -3.17
CA LEU A 22 4.43 4.42 -3.69
C LEU A 22 4.12 5.50 -4.74
N THR A 23 4.54 6.73 -4.46
CA THR A 23 4.38 7.87 -5.35
C THR A 23 5.68 8.09 -6.13
N GLN A 24 5.56 8.31 -7.43
CA GLN A 24 6.69 8.63 -8.31
C GLN A 24 6.28 9.65 -9.37
N HIS A 25 7.26 10.37 -9.92
CA HIS A 25 7.04 11.25 -11.06
C HIS A 25 6.48 10.48 -12.26
N SER A 26 5.60 11.11 -13.04
CA SER A 26 4.95 10.49 -14.22
C SER A 26 5.91 10.06 -15.33
N ARG A 27 7.18 10.49 -15.25
CA ARG A 27 8.24 10.08 -16.20
C ARG A 27 8.59 8.60 -16.05
N ASP A 28 8.42 8.07 -14.84
CA ASP A 28 8.77 6.69 -14.48
C ASP A 28 7.52 5.79 -14.44
N LEU A 29 6.53 6.09 -15.28
CA LEU A 29 5.31 5.28 -15.38
C LEU A 29 5.63 3.81 -15.73
N SER A 30 6.67 3.56 -16.53
CA SER A 30 7.17 2.22 -16.83
C SER A 30 7.61 1.47 -15.58
N LEU A 31 8.37 2.12 -14.70
CA LEU A 31 8.79 1.55 -13.41
C LEU A 31 7.59 1.20 -12.53
N ILE A 32 6.60 2.10 -12.45
CA ILE A 32 5.37 1.86 -11.68
C ILE A 32 4.63 0.62 -12.19
N LYS A 33 4.55 0.44 -13.52
CA LYS A 33 3.95 -0.75 -14.13
C LYS A 33 4.73 -2.02 -13.78
N CYS A 34 6.06 -1.97 -13.92
CA CYS A 34 6.91 -3.11 -13.56
C CYS A 34 6.78 -3.50 -12.08
N LEU A 35 6.57 -2.54 -11.17
CA LEU A 35 6.35 -2.83 -9.75
C LEU A 35 4.98 -3.49 -9.51
N ALA A 36 3.94 -3.06 -10.22
CA ALA A 36 2.64 -3.72 -10.14
C ALA A 36 2.70 -5.18 -10.62
N ASP A 37 3.42 -5.43 -11.73
CA ASP A 37 3.64 -6.78 -12.23
C ASP A 37 4.50 -7.61 -11.25
N TYR A 38 5.58 -7.01 -10.74
CA TYR A 38 6.51 -7.65 -9.78
C TYR A 38 5.82 -8.09 -8.51
N PHE A 39 5.00 -7.22 -7.91
CA PHE A 39 4.22 -7.58 -6.72
C PHE A 39 2.98 -8.41 -7.07
N SER A 40 2.56 -8.47 -8.35
CA SER A 40 1.31 -9.08 -8.78
C SER A 40 0.10 -8.61 -7.96
N CYS A 41 0.15 -7.36 -7.48
CA CYS A 41 -0.85 -6.77 -6.61
C CYS A 41 -0.88 -5.25 -6.78
N GLY A 42 -1.93 -4.61 -6.27
CA GLY A 42 -2.11 -3.16 -6.40
C GLY A 42 -2.48 -2.69 -7.81
N GLN A 43 -2.79 -1.40 -7.92
CA GLN A 43 -3.25 -0.76 -9.15
C GLN A 43 -2.55 0.57 -9.35
N PHE A 44 -2.40 0.97 -10.61
CA PHE A 44 -1.91 2.31 -10.95
C PHE A 44 -3.08 3.30 -10.91
N TYR A 45 -2.93 4.38 -10.13
CA TYR A 45 -3.89 5.48 -10.11
C TYR A 45 -3.21 6.76 -10.62
N THR A 46 -3.90 7.49 -11.50
CA THR A 46 -3.53 8.87 -11.92
C THR A 46 -2.10 9.08 -12.45
N TYR A 47 -1.45 8.02 -12.97
CA TYR A 47 -0.09 8.02 -13.53
C TYR A 47 1.05 8.41 -12.58
N LYS A 48 0.79 8.52 -11.27
CA LYS A 48 1.78 8.97 -10.27
C LYS A 48 1.91 8.03 -9.08
N GLU A 49 0.98 7.10 -8.91
CA GLU A 49 0.94 6.25 -7.72
C GLU A 49 0.75 4.78 -8.08
N PHE A 50 1.60 3.94 -7.52
CA PHE A 50 1.30 2.54 -7.27
C PHE A 50 0.57 2.44 -5.94
N LYS A 51 -0.62 1.81 -5.93
CA LYS A 51 -1.44 1.72 -4.72
C LYS A 51 -2.06 0.35 -4.56
N CYS A 52 -1.76 -0.30 -3.44
CA CYS A 52 -2.43 -1.52 -2.99
C CYS A 52 -3.31 -1.20 -1.78
N ARG A 53 -4.62 -1.47 -1.89
CA ARG A 53 -5.62 -1.28 -0.81
C ARG A 53 -6.29 -2.57 -0.37
N ASN A 54 -6.13 -3.64 -1.14
CA ASN A 54 -6.72 -4.92 -0.81
C ASN A 54 -5.96 -5.49 0.40
N PHE A 55 -6.65 -5.69 1.51
CA PHE A 55 -6.03 -6.18 2.74
C PHE A 55 -5.33 -7.54 2.53
N LYS A 56 -5.95 -8.45 1.76
CA LYS A 56 -5.38 -9.76 1.48
C LYS A 56 -4.05 -9.63 0.73
N GLU A 57 -4.00 -8.81 -0.31
CA GLU A 57 -2.76 -8.56 -1.08
C GLU A 57 -1.68 -7.88 -0.22
N ILE A 58 -2.06 -6.95 0.66
CA ILE A 58 -1.09 -6.33 1.58
C ILE A 58 -0.53 -7.38 2.53
N TYR A 59 -1.38 -8.23 3.10
CA TYR A 59 -1.00 -9.25 4.09
C TYR A 59 -0.18 -10.39 3.48
N GLU A 60 -0.53 -10.85 2.28
CA GLU A 60 0.10 -12.00 1.63
C GLU A 60 1.32 -11.62 0.77
N THR A 61 1.41 -10.37 0.31
CA THR A 61 2.49 -9.95 -0.62
C THR A 61 3.37 -8.86 -0.02
N ILE A 62 2.78 -7.72 0.37
CA ILE A 62 3.57 -6.53 0.75
C ILE A 62 4.24 -6.72 2.11
N LEU A 63 3.50 -7.23 3.11
CA LEU A 63 4.02 -7.47 4.45
C LEU A 63 5.20 -8.46 4.44
N PRO A 64 5.10 -9.67 3.81
CA PRO A 64 6.23 -10.59 3.73
C PRO A 64 7.44 -10.02 2.99
N PHE A 65 7.24 -9.19 1.96
CA PHE A 65 8.33 -8.56 1.23
C PHE A 65 9.16 -7.65 2.15
N PHE A 66 8.53 -6.78 2.92
CA PHE A 66 9.23 -5.86 3.81
C PHE A 66 9.70 -6.50 5.12
N LEU A 67 9.16 -7.66 5.51
CA LEU A 67 9.78 -8.49 6.56
C LEU A 67 11.10 -9.12 6.07
N LYS A 68 11.17 -9.54 4.80
CA LYS A 68 12.38 -10.10 4.19
C LYS A 68 13.41 -9.02 3.83
N TYR A 69 12.94 -7.87 3.35
CA TYR A 69 13.76 -6.73 2.94
C TYR A 69 13.34 -5.49 3.75
N PRO A 70 13.89 -5.32 4.97
CA PRO A 70 13.43 -4.31 5.91
C PRO A 70 13.50 -2.88 5.37
N ILE A 71 12.49 -2.09 5.72
CA ILE A 71 12.52 -0.63 5.53
C ILE A 71 13.60 -0.05 6.44
N LEU A 72 14.41 0.86 5.90
CA LEU A 72 15.48 1.51 6.64
C LEU A 72 15.06 2.90 7.15
N GLY A 73 15.73 3.35 8.21
CA GLY A 73 15.53 4.67 8.80
C GLY A 73 14.24 4.78 9.60
N VAL A 74 13.79 6.01 9.88
CA VAL A 74 12.65 6.27 10.78
C VAL A 74 11.35 5.62 10.31
N LYS A 75 11.20 5.41 9.00
CA LYS A 75 10.01 4.80 8.39
C LYS A 75 9.85 3.30 8.71
N SER A 76 10.87 2.64 9.26
CA SER A 76 10.71 1.27 9.77
C SER A 76 9.72 1.23 10.93
N LYS A 77 9.68 2.29 11.75
CA LYS A 77 8.73 2.40 12.87
C LYS A 77 7.28 2.45 12.37
N ASP A 78 7.02 3.23 11.32
CA ASP A 78 5.70 3.29 10.69
C ASP A 78 5.21 1.94 10.12
N PHE A 79 6.12 0.98 9.88
CA PHE A 79 5.78 -0.36 9.42
C PHE A 79 5.58 -1.35 10.58
N GLU A 80 6.19 -1.08 11.73
CA GLU A 80 6.04 -1.86 12.95
C GLU A 80 4.78 -1.46 13.76
N ASP A 81 4.25 -0.25 13.53
CA ASP A 81 2.99 0.29 14.10
C ASP A 81 1.72 -0.41 13.58
#